data_AF-A0A353STX2-F1
#
_entry.id   AF-A0A353STX2-F1
#
_cell.length_a   1.000
_cell.length_b   1.000
_cell.length_c   1.000
_cell.angle_alpha   90.00
_cell.angle_beta   90.00
_cell.angle_gamma   90.00
#
_symmetry.space_group_name_H-M   'P 1'
#
loop_
_entity.id
_entity.type
_entity.pdbx_description
1 polymer ?
#
loop_
_entity_poly.entity_id
_entity_poly.type
_entity_poly.pdbx_seq_one_letter_code
_entity_poly.pdbx_strand_id
1 'polypeptide(L)'
;MNGDYTSAGPQYNTFIHASMEKTMESFVPPSSPLSGEEVTAYVGPKADRYRPRFERFTRSGTVRFEVSWNWPAAFAGMWWYLYRKMYGWALLDFTLSVLFGWTFFVPVLWGVARAVTGDYLYFRQADRKIREARPISSAGGAPAADAAHLARLAAEGGVHAWVPWVAIGAILLVLVLASLFFGLAWNTFPPFRELWPDRPGRWT
;
A
#
# COMPACT_ATOMS: atom_id res chain seq x y z
N MET A 1 4.32 45.10 38.06
CA MET A 1 5.68 45.20 37.49
C MET A 1 5.58 44.85 36.02
N ASN A 2 5.30 45.83 35.17
CA ASN A 2 5.30 45.66 33.71
C ASN A 2 6.71 45.99 33.25
N GLY A 3 7.48 44.96 32.84
CA GLY A 3 8.82 45.14 32.31
C GLY A 3 8.76 45.91 30.99
N ASP A 4 9.43 47.06 30.95
CA ASP A 4 9.49 47.93 29.79
C ASP A 4 10.48 47.33 28.78
N TYR A 5 9.97 46.62 27.78
CA TYR A 5 10.77 45.91 26.75
C TYR A 5 11.38 46.85 25.69
N THR A 6 11.22 48.16 25.84
CA THR A 6 11.54 49.17 24.81
C THR A 6 13.02 49.60 24.78
N SER A 7 13.89 49.09 25.67
CA SER A 7 15.31 49.49 25.76
C SER A 7 16.32 48.55 25.09
N ALA A 8 15.86 47.57 24.30
CA ALA A 8 16.77 46.67 23.63
C ALA A 8 17.42 47.34 22.40
N GLY A 9 18.75 47.45 22.40
CA GLY A 9 19.51 48.09 21.33
C GLY A 9 19.33 47.43 19.95
N PRO A 10 19.68 48.13 18.85
CA PRO A 10 19.39 47.68 17.48
C PRO A 10 19.82 46.25 17.18
N GLN A 11 20.97 45.83 17.72
CA GLN A 11 21.53 44.50 17.52
C GLN A 11 20.73 43.37 18.19
N TYR A 12 20.10 43.64 19.34
CA TYR A 12 19.25 42.65 20.02
C TYR A 12 17.99 42.38 19.19
N ASN A 13 17.35 43.43 18.67
CA ASN A 13 16.18 43.29 17.82
C ASN A 13 16.55 42.55 16.52
N THR A 14 17.69 42.85 15.91
CA THR A 14 18.17 42.10 14.72
C THR A 14 18.42 40.63 15.03
N PHE A 15 19.02 40.30 16.17
CA PHE A 15 19.28 38.91 16.56
C PHE A 15 17.99 38.14 16.85
N ILE A 16 17.02 38.78 17.51
CA ILE A 16 15.70 38.20 17.74
C ILE A 16 14.94 38.05 16.43
N HIS A 17 14.95 39.05 15.53
CA HIS A 17 14.31 38.93 14.22
C HIS A 17 14.95 37.82 13.36
N ALA A 18 16.28 37.72 13.31
CA ALA A 18 16.99 36.66 12.60
C ALA A 18 16.77 35.28 13.23
N SER A 19 16.72 35.20 14.56
CA SER A 19 16.38 33.98 15.31
C SER A 19 14.92 33.57 15.07
N MET A 20 14.01 34.53 15.06
CA MET A 20 12.58 34.31 14.83
C MET A 20 12.32 33.94 13.37
N GLU A 21 12.99 34.55 12.40
CA GLU A 21 12.96 34.17 10.99
C GLU A 21 13.45 32.73 10.82
N LYS A 22 14.60 32.38 11.41
CA LYS A 22 15.13 31.00 11.43
C LYS A 22 14.19 30.01 12.12
N THR A 23 13.46 30.44 13.14
CA THR A 23 12.51 29.59 13.89
C THR A 23 11.16 29.49 13.17
N MET A 24 10.71 30.54 12.49
CA MET A 24 9.46 30.58 11.73
C MET A 24 9.61 29.87 10.37
N GLU A 25 10.78 29.90 9.74
CA GLU A 25 11.13 29.00 8.63
C GLU A 25 11.04 27.52 9.06
N SER A 26 11.29 27.22 10.34
CA SER A 26 11.25 25.86 10.88
C SER A 26 9.89 25.42 11.42
N PHE A 27 8.92 26.32 11.54
CA PHE A 27 7.60 25.99 12.10
C PHE A 27 6.58 25.80 10.99
N VAL A 28 6.39 24.54 10.58
CA VAL A 28 5.34 24.16 9.63
C VAL A 28 4.32 23.27 10.34
N PRO A 29 3.01 23.51 10.15
CA PRO A 29 1.97 22.72 10.81
C PRO A 29 2.00 21.25 10.34
N PRO A 30 1.52 20.32 11.19
CA PRO A 30 1.56 18.85 10.98
C PRO A 30 0.75 18.32 9.77
N SER A 31 0.27 19.21 8.89
CA SER A 31 -0.51 18.92 7.69
C SER A 31 0.26 19.22 6.38
N SER A 32 1.58 19.30 6.42
CA SER A 32 2.39 19.55 5.21
C SER A 32 2.15 18.45 4.16
N PRO A 33 1.96 18.80 2.87
CA PRO A 33 1.82 17.81 1.81
C PRO A 33 3.09 16.96 1.67
N LEU A 34 2.93 15.66 1.40
CA LEU A 34 4.05 14.74 1.12
C LEU A 34 4.84 15.25 -0.09
N SER A 35 6.16 15.33 0.03
CA SER A 35 7.01 15.72 -1.10
C SER A 35 7.07 14.59 -2.14
N GLY A 36 7.07 14.95 -3.42
CA GLY A 36 7.17 14.00 -4.52
C GLY A 36 8.46 13.16 -4.46
N GLU A 37 9.54 13.70 -3.91
CA GLU A 37 10.83 13.02 -3.74
C GLU A 37 10.78 11.93 -2.66
N GLU A 38 10.12 12.21 -1.53
CA GLU A 38 9.94 11.23 -0.44
C GLU A 38 9.04 10.07 -0.87
N VAL A 39 7.97 10.39 -1.61
CA VAL A 39 7.09 9.39 -2.23
C VAL A 39 7.89 8.51 -3.20
N THR A 40 8.78 9.12 -3.99
CA THR A 40 9.61 8.39 -4.95
C THR A 40 10.59 7.48 -4.26
N ALA A 41 11.28 7.97 -3.22
CA ALA A 41 12.20 7.18 -2.41
C ALA A 41 11.50 5.99 -1.76
N TYR A 42 10.31 6.18 -1.19
CA TYR A 42 9.57 5.11 -0.51
C TYR A 42 8.92 4.09 -1.47
N VAL A 43 8.33 4.54 -2.59
CA VAL A 43 7.64 3.65 -3.54
C VAL A 43 8.64 2.90 -4.44
N GLY A 44 9.78 3.51 -4.74
CA GLY A 44 10.83 2.93 -5.59
C GLY A 44 10.50 3.02 -7.09
N PRO A 45 10.93 2.05 -7.93
CA PRO A 45 10.95 2.16 -9.40
C PRO A 45 9.60 2.40 -10.08
N LYS A 46 8.49 2.20 -9.38
CA LYS A 46 7.12 2.42 -9.90
C LYS A 46 6.49 3.72 -9.40
N ALA A 47 7.28 4.63 -8.82
CA ALA A 47 6.82 5.88 -8.24
C ALA A 47 5.95 6.72 -9.19
N ASP A 48 6.31 6.80 -10.48
CA ASP A 48 5.58 7.57 -11.49
C ASP A 48 4.10 7.17 -11.62
N ARG A 49 3.78 5.89 -11.36
CA ARG A 49 2.41 5.39 -11.42
C ARG A 49 1.60 5.68 -10.15
N TYR A 50 2.27 5.84 -9.00
CA TYR A 50 1.62 6.05 -7.70
C TYR A 50 1.54 7.51 -7.30
N ARG A 51 2.48 8.35 -7.77
CA ARG A 51 2.50 9.79 -7.50
C ARG A 51 1.17 10.49 -7.83
N PRO A 52 0.61 10.36 -9.05
CA PRO A 52 -0.67 11.01 -9.38
C PRO A 52 -1.85 10.42 -8.59
N ARG A 53 -1.75 9.19 -8.06
CA ARG A 53 -2.80 8.61 -7.20
C ARG A 53 -2.73 9.17 -5.78
N PHE A 54 -1.53 9.36 -5.25
CA PHE A 54 -1.30 9.93 -3.92
C PHE A 54 -1.69 11.40 -3.88
N GLU A 55 -1.36 12.16 -4.92
CA GLU A 55 -1.78 13.56 -5.09
C GLU A 55 -3.30 13.73 -5.03
N ARG A 56 -4.07 12.74 -5.50
CA ARG A 56 -5.54 12.76 -5.41
C ARG A 56 -6.04 12.66 -3.98
N PHE A 57 -5.38 11.87 -3.13
CA PHE A 57 -5.75 11.70 -1.72
C PHE A 57 -5.38 12.90 -0.84
N THR A 58 -4.46 13.75 -1.30
CA THR A 58 -4.00 14.97 -0.60
C THR A 58 -4.49 16.27 -1.22
N ARG A 59 -5.29 16.21 -2.30
CA ARG A 59 -5.69 17.38 -3.11
C ARG A 59 -6.42 18.49 -2.31
N SER A 60 -6.97 18.17 -1.13
CA SER A 60 -7.69 19.12 -0.27
C SER A 60 -6.92 19.51 1.01
N GLY A 61 -5.61 19.24 1.10
CA GLY A 61 -4.81 19.49 2.31
C GLY A 61 -5.17 18.57 3.50
N THR A 62 -6.13 17.67 3.31
CA THR A 62 -6.57 16.66 4.26
C THR A 62 -6.57 15.30 3.56
N VAL A 63 -6.13 14.25 4.27
CA VAL A 63 -6.16 12.88 3.75
C VAL A 63 -7.61 12.45 3.60
N ARG A 64 -8.12 12.37 2.37
CA ARG A 64 -9.48 11.90 2.09
C ARG A 64 -9.45 10.55 1.38
N PHE A 65 -10.37 9.68 1.79
CA PHE A 65 -10.61 8.42 1.10
C PHE A 65 -11.25 8.72 -0.26
N GLU A 66 -10.58 8.33 -1.34
CA GLU A 66 -11.16 8.32 -2.69
C GLU A 66 -11.24 6.88 -3.17
N VAL A 67 -12.39 6.50 -3.73
CA VAL A 67 -12.58 5.16 -4.30
C VAL A 67 -11.58 4.97 -5.43
N SER A 68 -10.69 3.99 -5.26
CA SER A 68 -9.64 3.68 -6.23
C SER A 68 -9.70 2.20 -6.55
N TRP A 69 -9.89 1.86 -7.83
CA TRP A 69 -9.98 0.47 -8.24
C TRP A 69 -8.59 -0.12 -8.53
N ASN A 70 -8.21 -1.14 -7.76
CA ASN A 70 -6.93 -1.83 -7.87
C ASN A 70 -7.14 -3.32 -8.20
N TRP A 71 -6.95 -3.64 -9.49
CA TRP A 71 -7.03 -5.01 -10.02
C TRP A 71 -6.10 -6.02 -9.32
N PRO A 72 -4.80 -5.73 -9.11
CA PRO A 72 -3.93 -6.59 -8.33
C PRO A 72 -4.42 -6.89 -6.92
N ALA A 73 -4.93 -5.89 -6.20
CA ALA A 73 -5.43 -6.08 -4.83
C ALA A 73 -6.68 -6.96 -4.77
N ALA A 74 -7.51 -6.95 -5.82
CA ALA A 74 -8.70 -7.78 -5.93
C ALA A 74 -8.35 -9.27 -6.11
N PHE A 75 -7.47 -9.58 -7.07
CA PHE A 75 -7.20 -10.97 -7.47
C PHE A 75 -6.01 -11.61 -6.75
N ALA A 76 -4.96 -10.85 -6.46
CA ALA A 76 -3.77 -11.40 -5.81
C ALA A 76 -3.88 -11.41 -4.27
N GLY A 77 -4.87 -10.71 -3.68
CA GLY A 77 -5.18 -10.76 -2.24
C GLY A 77 -3.95 -10.64 -1.34
N MET A 78 -3.74 -11.63 -0.47
CA MET A 78 -2.59 -11.74 0.42
C MET A 78 -1.25 -11.49 -0.29
N TRP A 79 -1.04 -12.03 -1.50
CA TRP A 79 0.21 -11.88 -2.25
C TRP A 79 0.49 -10.42 -2.62
N TRP A 80 -0.55 -9.64 -2.87
CA TRP A 80 -0.41 -8.22 -3.15
C TRP A 80 0.06 -7.45 -1.92
N TYR A 81 -0.54 -7.71 -0.76
CA TYR A 81 -0.12 -7.12 0.50
C TYR A 81 1.30 -7.53 0.89
N LEU A 82 1.66 -8.80 0.67
CA LEU A 82 3.00 -9.32 0.95
C LEU A 82 4.07 -8.68 0.05
N TYR A 83 3.77 -8.55 -1.25
CA TYR A 83 4.63 -7.89 -2.24
C TYR A 83 4.95 -6.44 -1.86
N ARG A 84 3.98 -5.74 -1.24
CA ARG A 84 4.08 -4.33 -0.80
C ARG A 84 4.54 -4.17 0.66
N LYS A 85 5.04 -5.24 1.31
CA LYS A 85 5.47 -5.25 2.72
C LYS A 85 4.37 -4.82 3.70
N MET A 86 3.11 -5.10 3.37
CA MET A 86 1.94 -4.80 4.21
C MET A 86 1.55 -6.03 5.04
N TYR A 87 2.48 -6.56 5.85
CA TYR A 87 2.33 -7.86 6.52
C TYR A 87 1.10 -7.97 7.44
N GLY A 88 0.73 -6.88 8.12
CA GLY A 88 -0.48 -6.87 8.96
C GLY A 88 -1.76 -7.10 8.15
N TRP A 89 -1.86 -6.47 6.98
CA TRP A 89 -2.98 -6.67 6.07
C TRP A 89 -2.94 -8.04 5.38
N ALA A 90 -1.74 -8.54 5.08
CA ALA A 90 -1.56 -9.89 4.55
C ALA A 90 -2.03 -10.95 5.55
N LEU A 91 -1.71 -10.80 6.85
CA LEU A 91 -2.16 -11.70 7.91
C LEU A 91 -3.68 -11.63 8.09
N LEU A 92 -4.26 -10.43 8.06
CA LEU A 92 -5.72 -10.27 8.13
C LEU A 92 -6.41 -10.96 6.94
N ASP A 93 -5.89 -10.75 5.73
CA ASP A 93 -6.42 -11.37 4.51
C ASP A 93 -6.33 -12.90 4.56
N PHE A 94 -5.20 -13.43 5.02
CA PHE A 94 -5.02 -14.86 5.24
C PHE A 94 -6.01 -15.41 6.27
N THR A 95 -6.16 -14.73 7.41
CA THR A 95 -7.06 -15.14 8.49
C THR A 95 -8.51 -15.16 8.01
N LEU A 96 -8.96 -14.12 7.30
CA LEU A 96 -10.31 -14.08 6.73
C LEU A 96 -10.52 -15.16 5.68
N SER A 97 -9.50 -15.44 4.86
CA SER A 97 -9.56 -16.50 3.85
C SER A 97 -9.63 -17.89 4.48
N VAL A 98 -8.91 -18.16 5.57
CA VAL A 98 -8.99 -19.46 6.26
C VAL A 98 -10.32 -19.62 7.00
N LEU A 99 -10.77 -18.58 7.72
CA LEU A 99 -11.99 -18.66 8.54
C LEU A 99 -13.28 -18.65 7.72
N PHE A 100 -13.30 -17.92 6.60
CA PHE A 100 -14.53 -17.66 5.83
C PHE A 100 -14.39 -17.97 4.34
N GLY A 101 -13.25 -18.50 3.88
CA GLY A 101 -13.02 -18.84 2.47
C GLY A 101 -13.91 -19.97 1.94
N TRP A 102 -14.46 -20.79 2.84
CA TRP A 102 -15.46 -21.80 2.51
C TRP A 102 -16.84 -21.21 2.21
N THR A 103 -17.07 -19.93 2.55
CA THR A 103 -18.31 -19.22 2.19
C THR A 103 -18.17 -18.60 0.81
N PHE A 104 -19.28 -18.48 0.07
CA PHE A 104 -19.25 -17.82 -1.25
C PHE A 104 -19.24 -16.29 -1.13
N PHE A 105 -20.01 -15.73 -0.19
CA PHE A 105 -20.25 -14.29 -0.12
C PHE A 105 -19.07 -13.50 0.48
N VAL A 106 -18.40 -14.03 1.50
CA VAL A 106 -17.32 -13.31 2.19
C VAL A 106 -16.11 -13.08 1.27
N PRO A 107 -15.59 -14.07 0.52
CA PRO A 107 -14.48 -13.84 -0.39
C PRO A 107 -14.80 -12.85 -1.51
N VAL A 108 -16.03 -12.84 -2.01
CA VAL A 108 -16.49 -11.91 -3.05
C VAL A 108 -16.56 -10.48 -2.50
N LEU A 109 -17.27 -10.28 -1.40
CA LEU A 109 -17.40 -8.95 -0.77
C LEU A 109 -16.05 -8.42 -0.29
N TRP A 110 -15.24 -9.28 0.32
CA TRP A 110 -13.88 -8.95 0.75
C TRP A 110 -12.96 -8.63 -0.44
N GLY A 111 -13.09 -9.37 -1.55
CA GLY A 111 -12.38 -9.08 -2.80
C GLY A 111 -12.70 -7.70 -3.35
N VAL A 112 -13.97 -7.31 -3.37
CA VAL A 112 -14.40 -5.95 -3.77
C VAL A 112 -13.87 -4.89 -2.80
N ALA A 113 -13.95 -5.14 -1.49
CA ALA A 113 -13.41 -4.22 -0.49
C ALA A 113 -11.89 -4.01 -0.69
N ARG A 114 -11.13 -5.07 -0.94
CA ARG A 114 -9.70 -4.99 -1.29
C ARG A 114 -9.45 -4.26 -2.60
N ALA A 115 -10.28 -4.50 -3.61
CA ALA A 115 -10.18 -3.82 -4.90
C ALA A 115 -10.31 -2.29 -4.74
N VAL A 116 -11.26 -1.84 -3.91
CA VAL A 116 -11.58 -0.42 -3.69
C VAL A 116 -10.61 0.26 -2.72
N THR A 117 -10.06 -0.48 -1.76
CA THR A 117 -9.26 0.09 -0.68
C THR A 117 -7.75 -0.05 -0.90
N GLY A 118 -7.31 -0.89 -1.86
CA GLY A 118 -5.90 -1.25 -2.02
C GLY A 118 -4.95 -0.06 -2.13
N ASP A 119 -5.22 0.87 -3.06
CA ASP A 119 -4.34 2.03 -3.24
C ASP A 119 -4.37 2.99 -2.03
N TYR A 120 -5.53 3.12 -1.36
CA TYR A 120 -5.67 3.96 -0.17
C TYR A 120 -4.92 3.37 1.04
N LEU A 121 -5.02 2.07 1.29
CA LEU A 121 -4.30 1.41 2.38
C LEU A 121 -2.78 1.55 2.18
N TYR A 122 -2.33 1.42 0.93
CA TYR A 122 -0.92 1.60 0.59
C TYR A 122 -0.48 3.05 0.81
N PHE A 123 -1.29 4.03 0.36
CA PHE A 123 -1.05 5.44 0.63
C PHE A 123 -0.95 5.71 2.14
N ARG A 124 -1.89 5.21 2.95
CA ARG A 124 -1.90 5.42 4.41
C ARG A 124 -0.66 4.84 5.10
N GLN A 125 -0.19 3.68 4.65
CA GLN A 125 1.04 3.10 5.17
C GLN A 125 2.27 3.91 4.74
N ALA A 126 2.34 4.35 3.49
CA ALA A 126 3.41 5.18 2.98
C ALA A 126 3.48 6.51 3.73
N ASP A 127 2.36 7.21 3.86
CA ASP A 127 2.22 8.46 4.60
C ASP A 127 2.67 8.32 6.05
N ARG A 128 2.21 7.28 6.75
CA ARG A 128 2.63 7.01 8.13
C ARG A 128 4.15 6.79 8.24
N LYS A 129 4.71 5.93 7.38
CA LYS A 129 6.14 5.59 7.41
C LYS A 129 7.04 6.77 7.02
N ILE A 130 6.62 7.57 6.04
CA ILE A 130 7.35 8.78 5.64
C ILE A 130 7.35 9.79 6.81
N ARG A 131 6.21 9.96 7.49
CA ARG A 131 6.12 10.84 8.67
C ARG A 131 6.94 10.35 9.85
N GLU A 132 6.92 9.04 10.14
CA GLU A 132 7.72 8.43 11.21
C GLU A 132 9.23 8.55 10.95
N ALA A 133 9.65 8.51 9.68
CA ALA A 133 11.05 8.60 9.29
C ALA A 133 11.59 10.04 9.21
N ARG A 134 10.71 11.06 9.25
CA ARG A 134 11.15 12.47 9.25
C ARG A 134 11.89 12.75 10.56
N PRO A 135 13.14 13.28 10.51
CA PRO A 135 13.84 13.74 11.71
C PRO A 135 12.96 14.72 12.49
N ILE A 136 13.05 14.72 13.82
CA ILE A 136 12.40 15.72 14.67
C ILE A 136 12.85 17.14 14.26
N SER A 137 14.08 17.27 13.73
CA SER A 137 14.65 18.48 13.15
C SER A 137 14.01 18.92 11.82
N SER A 138 13.24 18.05 11.17
CA SER A 138 12.49 18.29 9.92
C SER A 138 11.01 18.61 10.19
N ALA A 139 10.70 19.07 11.41
CA ALA A 139 9.38 19.59 11.80
C ALA A 139 8.88 20.76 10.92
N GLY A 140 9.73 21.29 10.05
CA GLY A 140 9.46 22.40 9.13
C GLY A 140 9.04 22.00 7.71
N GLY A 141 8.60 20.76 7.44
CA GLY A 141 8.00 20.40 6.14
C GLY A 141 8.94 20.46 4.92
N ALA A 142 10.14 21.03 5.04
CA ALA A 142 11.18 20.98 4.04
C ALA A 142 11.48 19.52 3.74
N PRO A 143 11.48 19.09 2.46
CA PRO A 143 11.96 17.76 2.12
C PRO A 143 13.35 17.68 2.73
N ALA A 144 13.56 16.68 3.59
CA ALA A 144 14.92 16.32 3.94
C ALA A 144 15.52 15.75 2.66
N ALA A 145 15.99 16.64 1.79
CA ALA A 145 16.91 16.38 0.68
C ALA A 145 18.25 15.85 1.23
N ASP A 146 18.35 15.67 2.54
CA ASP A 146 19.30 14.79 3.19
C ASP A 146 19.26 13.40 2.52
N ALA A 147 20.28 13.13 1.71
CA ALA A 147 20.47 11.86 1.02
C ALA A 147 20.37 10.65 1.97
N ALA A 148 20.73 10.83 3.25
CA ALA A 148 20.58 9.81 4.29
C ALA A 148 19.11 9.50 4.65
N HIS A 149 18.23 10.51 4.68
CA HIS A 149 16.79 10.32 4.92
C HIS A 149 16.14 9.61 3.74
N LEU A 150 16.43 10.05 2.51
CA LEU A 150 15.95 9.41 1.29
C LEU A 150 16.45 7.96 1.15
N ALA A 151 17.72 7.69 1.51
CA ALA A 151 18.26 6.33 1.53
C ALA A 151 17.56 5.43 2.56
N ARG A 152 17.21 5.96 3.74
CA ARG A 152 16.45 5.21 4.74
C ARG A 152 15.02 4.92 4.29
N LEU A 153 14.35 5.90 3.68
CA LEU A 153 13.03 5.70 3.05
C LEU A 153 13.08 4.66 1.93
N ALA A 154 14.13 4.65 1.11
CA ALA A 154 14.33 3.66 0.05
C ALA A 154 14.60 2.25 0.59
N ALA A 155 15.34 2.13 1.71
CA ALA A 155 15.60 0.85 2.36
C ALA A 155 14.34 0.27 3.03
N GLU A 156 13.56 1.10 3.70
CA GLU A 156 12.30 0.68 4.33
C GLU A 156 11.18 0.45 3.31
N GLY A 157 11.17 1.28 2.28
CA GLY A 157 10.26 1.24 1.14
C GLY A 157 10.57 0.12 0.15
N GLY A 158 9.97 0.22 -1.03
CA GLY A 158 10.14 -0.73 -2.12
C GLY A 158 9.27 -1.98 -2.00
N VAL A 159 9.55 -2.93 -2.89
CA VAL A 159 8.73 -4.11 -3.14
C VAL A 159 9.60 -5.37 -3.16
N HIS A 160 9.05 -6.49 -2.70
CA HIS A 160 9.76 -7.76 -2.77
C HIS A 160 9.64 -8.37 -4.17
N ALA A 161 10.65 -8.15 -5.01
CA ALA A 161 10.64 -8.57 -6.42
C ALA A 161 10.49 -10.08 -6.63
N TRP A 162 10.78 -10.91 -5.63
CA TRP A 162 10.64 -12.37 -5.67
C TRP A 162 9.19 -12.85 -5.42
N VAL A 163 8.37 -12.04 -4.73
CA VAL A 163 7.00 -12.44 -4.33
C VAL A 163 6.07 -12.75 -5.52
N PRO A 164 6.06 -11.98 -6.62
CA PRO A 164 5.24 -12.31 -7.79
C PRO A 164 5.60 -13.68 -8.39
N TRP A 165 6.89 -14.03 -8.43
CA TRP A 165 7.35 -15.32 -8.96
C TRP A 165 6.91 -16.48 -8.07
N VAL A 166 6.99 -16.31 -6.75
CA VAL A 166 6.49 -17.32 -5.81
C VAL A 166 4.97 -17.46 -5.90
N ALA A 167 4.24 -16.36 -6.06
CA ALA A 167 2.79 -16.42 -6.25
C ALA A 167 2.42 -17.18 -7.54
N ILE A 168 3.13 -16.94 -8.66
CA ILE A 168 2.94 -17.67 -9.91
C ILE A 168 3.24 -19.16 -9.72
N GLY A 169 4.37 -19.49 -9.09
CA GLY A 169 4.73 -20.89 -8.80
C GLY A 169 3.70 -21.61 -7.94
N ALA A 170 3.16 -20.94 -6.92
CA ALA A 170 2.11 -21.48 -6.06
C ALA A 170 0.80 -21.71 -6.84
N ILE A 171 0.39 -20.78 -7.71
CA ILE A 171 -0.79 -20.95 -8.56
C ILE A 171 -0.62 -22.14 -9.51
N LEU A 172 0.55 -22.25 -10.16
CA LEU A 172 0.85 -23.38 -11.04
C LEU A 172 0.82 -24.71 -10.29
N LEU A 173 1.40 -24.76 -9.09
CA LEU A 173 1.35 -25.94 -8.22
C LEU A 173 -0.09 -26.33 -7.89
N VAL A 174 -0.93 -25.37 -7.49
CA VAL A 174 -2.35 -25.64 -7.19
C VAL A 174 -3.08 -26.14 -8.43
N LEU A 175 -2.84 -25.58 -9.60
CA LEU A 175 -3.44 -26.04 -10.85
C LEU A 175 -3.01 -27.46 -11.23
N VAL A 176 -1.73 -27.79 -11.05
CA VAL A 176 -1.20 -29.15 -11.26
C VAL A 176 -1.84 -30.12 -10.28
N LEU A 177 -1.90 -29.79 -8.98
CA LEU A 177 -2.54 -30.63 -7.97
C LEU A 177 -4.03 -30.80 -8.26
N ALA A 178 -4.73 -29.75 -8.69
CA ALA A 178 -6.14 -29.81 -9.08
C ALA A 178 -6.34 -30.67 -10.33
N SER A 179 -5.43 -30.59 -11.32
CA SER A 179 -5.47 -31.42 -12.53
C SER A 179 -5.22 -32.90 -12.20
N LEU A 180 -4.25 -33.20 -11.34
CA LEU A 180 -3.98 -34.56 -10.86
C LEU A 180 -5.15 -35.10 -10.04
N PHE A 181 -5.69 -34.31 -9.13
CA PHE A 181 -6.88 -34.66 -8.35
C PHE A 181 -8.07 -34.92 -9.27
N PHE A 182 -8.33 -34.03 -10.24
CA PHE A 182 -9.42 -34.20 -11.20
C PHE A 182 -9.21 -35.43 -12.07
N GLY A 183 -8.00 -35.70 -12.57
CA GLY A 183 -7.69 -36.90 -13.33
C GLY A 183 -7.86 -38.19 -12.52
N LEU A 184 -7.43 -38.19 -11.26
CA LEU A 184 -7.63 -39.32 -10.36
C LEU A 184 -9.11 -39.50 -10.02
N ALA A 185 -9.79 -38.43 -9.62
CA ALA A 185 -11.21 -38.40 -9.28
C ALA A 185 -12.09 -38.82 -10.46
N TRP A 186 -11.79 -38.35 -11.67
CA TRP A 186 -12.46 -38.74 -12.91
C TRP A 186 -12.36 -40.25 -13.19
N ASN A 187 -11.23 -40.85 -12.84
CA ASN A 187 -11.03 -42.29 -12.99
C ASN A 187 -11.69 -43.11 -11.87
N THR A 188 -11.79 -42.56 -10.65
CA THR A 188 -12.38 -43.25 -9.48
C THR A 188 -13.90 -43.08 -9.32
N PHE A 189 -14.52 -41.98 -9.80
CA PHE A 189 -15.96 -41.75 -9.66
C PHE A 189 -16.71 -42.13 -10.95
N PRO A 190 -17.67 -43.09 -10.93
CA PRO A 190 -18.39 -43.54 -12.13
C PRO A 190 -19.52 -42.68 -12.74
N PRO A 191 -20.01 -41.53 -12.24
CA PRO A 191 -21.36 -41.10 -12.59
C PRO A 191 -21.50 -40.36 -13.93
N PHE A 192 -20.47 -39.71 -14.47
CA PHE A 192 -20.67 -38.84 -15.64
C PHE A 192 -20.79 -39.59 -16.98
N ARG A 193 -20.07 -40.71 -17.12
CA ARG A 193 -20.11 -41.55 -18.32
C ARG A 193 -21.40 -42.38 -18.44
N GLU A 194 -22.04 -42.65 -17.32
CA GLU A 194 -23.30 -43.42 -17.26
C GLU A 194 -24.54 -42.53 -17.38
N LEU A 195 -24.44 -41.24 -17.00
CA LEU A 195 -25.54 -40.27 -17.11
C LEU A 195 -25.83 -39.81 -18.56
N TRP A 196 -24.93 -40.06 -19.51
CA TRP A 196 -25.13 -39.78 -20.92
C TRP A 196 -24.80 -41.01 -21.77
N PRO A 197 -25.66 -42.05 -21.78
CA PRO A 197 -25.45 -43.19 -22.65
C PRO A 197 -25.46 -42.71 -24.10
N ASP A 198 -24.43 -43.06 -24.88
CA ASP A 198 -24.46 -42.89 -26.32
C ASP A 198 -25.68 -43.65 -26.86
N ARG A 199 -26.71 -42.92 -27.31
CA ARG A 199 -27.89 -43.55 -27.91
C ARG A 199 -27.43 -44.21 -29.22
N PRO A 200 -27.42 -45.56 -29.34
CA PRO A 200 -27.09 -46.17 -30.61
C PRO A 200 -28.24 -45.91 -31.58
N GLY A 201 -27.95 -45.22 -32.70
CA GLY A 201 -28.86 -45.15 -33.84
C GLY A 201 -29.40 -43.77 -34.24
N ARG A 202 -28.58 -42.72 -34.30
CA ARG A 202 -29.00 -41.43 -34.93
C ARG A 202 -28.19 -41.01 -36.16
N TRP A 203 -27.55 -41.94 -36.86
CA TRP A 203 -27.00 -41.67 -38.21
C TRP A 203 -27.02 -42.96 -39.04
N THR A 204 -28.17 -43.23 -39.66
CA THR A 204 -28.32 -44.04 -40.88
C THR A 204 -29.28 -43.31 -41.79
#